data_AF-A0A1V2M7P2-F1
#
_entry.id   AF-A0A1V2M7P2-F1
#
_cell.length_a   1.000
_cell.length_b   1.000
_cell.length_c   1.000
_cell.angle_alpha   90.00
_cell.angle_beta   90.00
_cell.angle_gamma   90.00
#
_symmetry.space_group_name_H-M   'P 1'
#
loop_
_entity.id
_entity.type
_entity.pdbx_description
1 polymer ?
#
loop_
_entity_poly.entity_id
_entity_poly.type
_entity_poly.pdbx_seq_one_letter_code
_entity_poly.pdbx_strand_id
1 'polypeptide(L)'
;MPHSTWISGYGFVYSGDDRYYNNIYVSPNGKAKEDAPINTNTKPLDKFSAEFKDKFSGTKAMDQFTDSLEEYFKCINEKDFESIDLEKFDQTPYPVYIDGNAYYNGSQAYARENHNYIDENFNPNIKIIEEGNDVYLEIELDEKVFDIDTKTLCTKCLGKTILVDAIFDGPNGENLIFSKDILGNKRNDKPLVGPLENLKAGINKIKLNI
;
A
#
# COMPACT_ATOMS: atom_id res chain seq x y z
N MET A 1 3.20 24.57 -9.24
CA MET A 1 2.03 24.09 -10.00
C MET A 1 2.38 22.76 -10.64
N PRO A 2 1.41 21.90 -10.98
CA PRO A 2 1.70 20.62 -11.63
C PRO A 2 2.65 20.82 -12.82
N HIS A 3 3.61 19.91 -12.98
CA HIS A 3 4.60 19.92 -14.07
C HIS A 3 5.48 21.19 -14.12
N SER A 4 5.79 21.77 -12.96
CA SER A 4 6.62 22.98 -12.84
C SER A 4 7.47 22.98 -11.57
N THR A 5 8.60 23.68 -11.60
CA THR A 5 9.46 23.93 -10.43
C THR A 5 8.96 25.06 -9.54
N TRP A 6 7.83 25.67 -9.89
CA TRP A 6 7.27 26.80 -9.15
C TRP A 6 6.67 26.36 -7.82
N ILE A 7 7.11 27.04 -6.75
CA ILE A 7 6.62 26.83 -5.38
C ILE A 7 5.14 27.23 -5.33
N SER A 8 4.30 26.30 -4.86
CA SER A 8 2.85 26.51 -4.67
C SER A 8 2.43 26.59 -3.20
N GLY A 9 3.33 26.24 -2.28
CA GLY A 9 3.09 26.22 -0.85
C GLY A 9 4.10 25.33 -0.12
N TYR A 10 3.92 25.17 1.18
CA TYR A 10 4.62 24.22 2.03
C TYR A 10 3.66 23.73 3.13
N GLY A 11 3.90 22.55 3.69
CA GLY A 11 3.08 22.00 4.78
C GLY A 11 3.79 20.83 5.46
N PHE A 12 3.24 20.38 6.58
CA PHE A 12 3.75 19.22 7.31
C PHE A 12 3.22 17.91 6.72
N VAL A 13 3.82 16.79 7.14
CA VAL A 13 3.30 15.46 6.83
C VAL A 13 2.33 15.05 7.92
N TYR A 14 1.05 14.98 7.57
CA TYR A 14 -0.04 14.71 8.52
C TYR A 14 -0.44 13.22 8.61
N SER A 15 0.23 12.34 7.85
CA SER A 15 -0.09 10.91 7.67
C SER A 15 -1.44 10.66 6.99
N GLY A 16 -1.56 9.54 6.29
CA GLY A 16 -2.72 9.26 5.42
C GLY A 16 -2.60 9.95 4.07
N ASP A 17 -3.72 10.06 3.34
CA ASP A 17 -3.75 10.40 1.90
C ASP A 17 -2.96 9.38 1.06
N ASP A 18 -2.91 8.14 1.53
CA ASP A 18 -2.21 7.03 0.90
C ASP A 18 -3.18 6.12 0.14
N ARG A 19 -2.68 5.47 -0.92
CA ARG A 19 -3.44 4.54 -1.77
C ARG A 19 -2.69 3.21 -1.88
N TYR A 20 -3.33 2.12 -1.47
CA TYR A 20 -2.77 0.77 -1.50
C TYR A 20 -3.72 -0.18 -2.23
N TYR A 21 -3.41 -0.47 -3.49
CA TYR A 21 -4.24 -1.30 -4.35
C TYR A 21 -3.46 -2.44 -4.99
N ASN A 22 -4.10 -3.60 -5.09
CA ASN A 22 -3.57 -4.75 -5.83
C ASN A 22 -2.16 -5.16 -5.38
N ASN A 23 -1.84 -5.07 -4.09
CA ASN A 23 -0.53 -5.46 -3.55
C ASN A 23 -0.54 -6.90 -3.01
N ILE A 24 0.66 -7.47 -2.86
CA ILE A 24 0.90 -8.69 -2.09
C ILE A 24 1.78 -8.32 -0.90
N TYR A 25 1.26 -8.51 0.31
CA TYR A 25 2.00 -8.34 1.55
C TYR A 25 2.38 -9.69 2.14
N VAL A 26 3.62 -9.81 2.59
CA VAL A 26 4.12 -11.02 3.24
C VAL A 26 4.91 -10.61 4.46
N SER A 27 4.57 -11.17 5.62
CA SER A 27 5.40 -10.95 6.81
C SER A 27 6.62 -11.88 6.75
N PRO A 28 7.85 -11.37 6.91
CA PRO A 28 9.07 -12.18 6.75
C PRO A 28 9.24 -13.24 7.85
N ASN A 29 8.61 -13.07 9.02
CA ASN A 29 8.85 -13.91 10.20
C ASN A 29 7.65 -14.76 10.63
N GLY A 30 6.55 -14.82 9.86
CA GLY A 30 5.31 -15.49 10.31
C GLY A 30 4.69 -14.81 11.55
N LYS A 31 5.14 -13.60 11.88
CA LYS A 31 4.92 -12.91 13.15
C LYS A 31 4.70 -11.42 12.87
N ALA A 32 3.57 -11.02 12.29
CA ALA A 32 2.99 -9.79 12.80
C ALA A 32 2.34 -10.19 14.13
N LYS A 33 3.12 -10.15 15.21
CA LYS A 33 2.59 -10.33 16.56
C LYS A 33 2.80 -9.02 17.29
N GLU A 34 1.72 -8.48 17.85
CA GLU A 34 1.68 -7.24 18.62
C GLU A 34 2.71 -7.23 19.78
N ASP A 35 3.24 -8.40 20.17
CA ASP A 35 4.02 -8.64 21.38
C ASP A 35 5.53 -8.89 21.19
N ALA A 36 6.13 -8.58 20.02
CA ALA A 36 7.57 -8.78 19.83
C ALA A 36 8.39 -7.88 20.81
N PRO A 37 9.28 -8.44 21.65
CA PRO A 37 10.02 -7.67 22.64
C PRO A 37 11.02 -6.72 21.97
N ILE A 38 11.04 -5.46 22.42
CA ILE A 38 11.89 -4.40 21.91
C ILE A 38 13.35 -4.69 22.28
N ASN A 39 14.23 -4.80 21.29
CA ASN A 39 15.68 -4.85 21.53
C ASN A 39 16.21 -3.42 21.82
N THR A 40 16.47 -3.14 23.10
CA THR A 40 16.75 -1.80 23.62
C THR A 40 18.18 -1.27 23.37
N ASN A 41 19.05 -2.03 22.68
CA ASN A 41 20.48 -1.70 22.52
C ASN A 41 20.85 -0.93 21.23
N THR A 42 19.88 -0.34 20.52
CA THR A 42 20.11 0.40 19.26
C THR A 42 20.01 1.92 19.44
N LYS A 43 20.65 2.69 18.55
CA LYS A 43 20.73 4.17 18.61
C LYS A 43 19.33 4.80 18.41
N PRO A 44 19.06 6.04 18.87
CA PRO A 44 17.71 6.62 18.91
C PRO A 44 16.95 6.68 17.57
N LEU A 45 17.65 6.93 16.45
CA LEU A 45 17.05 6.91 15.11
C LEU A 45 16.75 5.48 14.64
N ASP A 46 17.59 4.53 15.07
CA ASP A 46 17.39 3.09 14.83
C ASP A 46 16.26 2.53 15.70
N LYS A 47 15.98 3.11 16.87
CA LYS A 47 14.88 2.69 17.77
C LYS A 47 13.52 2.82 17.12
N PHE A 48 13.21 3.93 16.44
CA PHE A 48 11.92 4.07 15.74
C PHE A 48 11.76 3.05 14.61
N SER A 49 12.84 2.65 13.94
CA SER A 49 12.77 1.59 12.91
C SER A 49 12.76 0.18 13.50
N ALA A 50 13.46 -0.06 14.62
CA ALA A 50 13.59 -1.36 15.27
C ALA A 50 12.36 -1.74 16.10
N GLU A 51 11.67 -0.75 16.68
CA GLU A 51 10.46 -0.97 17.49
C GLU A 51 9.25 -1.38 16.64
N PHE A 52 9.23 -1.01 15.36
CA PHE A 52 8.15 -1.31 14.42
C PHE A 52 8.52 -2.39 13.38
N LYS A 53 9.81 -2.71 13.20
CA LYS A 53 10.30 -3.68 12.21
C LYS A 53 9.67 -5.06 12.34
N ASP A 54 9.36 -5.47 13.57
CA ASP A 54 8.82 -6.78 13.88
C ASP A 54 7.33 -6.74 14.30
N LYS A 55 6.69 -5.56 14.30
CA LYS A 55 5.33 -5.42 14.85
C LYS A 55 4.23 -5.46 13.78
N PHE A 56 4.48 -4.91 12.59
CA PHE A 56 3.44 -4.80 11.58
C PHE A 56 3.94 -5.16 10.18
N SER A 57 3.19 -6.03 9.51
CA SER A 57 3.30 -6.30 8.07
C SER A 57 1.90 -6.16 7.49
N GLY A 58 1.78 -5.53 6.32
CA GLY A 58 0.49 -5.24 5.71
C GLY A 58 0.02 -3.82 6.00
N THR A 59 -1.30 -3.62 6.02
CA THR A 59 -1.94 -2.30 6.11
C THR A 59 -2.73 -2.11 7.39
N LYS A 60 -2.62 -3.01 8.37
CA LYS A 60 -3.31 -2.90 9.67
C LYS A 60 -3.02 -1.60 10.43
N ALA A 61 -1.81 -1.05 10.29
CA ALA A 61 -1.47 0.25 10.90
C ALA A 61 -2.39 1.39 10.42
N MET A 62 -3.14 1.16 9.34
CA MET A 62 -4.09 2.11 8.79
C MET A 62 -5.49 2.06 9.43
N ASP A 63 -5.74 1.15 10.39
CA ASP A 63 -7.04 1.01 11.08
C ASP A 63 -7.52 2.31 11.78
N GLN A 64 -6.58 3.22 12.08
CA GLN A 64 -6.86 4.52 12.70
C GLN A 64 -7.37 5.60 11.72
N PHE A 65 -7.30 5.35 10.40
CA PHE A 65 -7.68 6.33 9.39
C PHE A 65 -9.08 6.05 8.83
N THR A 66 -9.75 7.11 8.38
CA THR A 66 -11.00 7.03 7.61
C THR A 66 -10.73 6.52 6.19
N ASP A 67 -11.74 6.04 5.48
CA ASP A 67 -11.59 5.50 4.10
C ASP A 67 -12.18 6.42 3.02
N SER A 68 -12.63 7.61 3.41
CA SER A 68 -13.25 8.56 2.49
C SER A 68 -13.07 10.01 2.92
N LEU A 69 -13.02 10.91 1.94
CA LEU A 69 -12.97 12.34 2.17
C LEU A 69 -14.24 12.87 2.85
N GLU A 70 -15.39 12.25 2.57
CA GLU A 70 -16.66 12.58 3.22
C GLU A 70 -16.61 12.31 4.73
N GLU A 71 -16.16 11.13 5.13
CA GLU A 71 -16.03 10.78 6.54
C GLU A 71 -14.95 11.62 7.23
N TYR A 72 -13.83 11.90 6.54
CA TYR A 72 -12.81 12.81 7.05
C TYR A 72 -13.39 14.18 7.43
N PHE A 73 -14.14 14.82 6.53
CA PHE A 73 -14.78 16.10 6.81
C PHE A 73 -15.86 15.99 7.87
N LYS A 74 -16.58 14.86 7.93
CA LYS A 74 -17.53 14.59 9.00
C LYS A 74 -16.84 14.56 10.36
N CYS A 75 -15.71 13.85 10.49
CA CYS A 75 -14.91 13.79 11.72
C CYS A 75 -14.43 15.18 12.16
N ILE A 76 -14.04 16.06 11.23
CA ILE A 76 -13.62 17.43 11.55
C ILE A 76 -14.80 18.27 12.06
N ASN A 77 -15.97 18.11 11.44
CA ASN A 77 -17.14 18.93 11.75
C ASN A 77 -17.85 18.50 13.05
N GLU A 78 -17.81 17.21 13.40
CA GLU A 78 -18.52 16.66 14.56
C GLU A 78 -17.70 16.68 15.86
N LYS A 79 -16.37 16.80 15.78
CA LYS A 79 -15.52 16.90 16.97
C LYS A 79 -15.61 18.32 17.57
N ASP A 80 -15.89 18.37 18.87
CA ASP A 80 -15.71 19.58 19.68
C ASP A 80 -14.21 19.83 19.87
N PHE A 81 -13.65 20.68 19.02
CA PHE A 81 -12.30 21.20 19.21
C PHE A 81 -12.37 22.59 19.85
N GLU A 82 -11.41 22.90 20.73
CA GLU A 82 -11.28 24.23 21.35
C GLU A 82 -10.95 25.33 20.33
N SER A 83 -10.33 24.96 19.20
CA SER A 83 -10.06 25.85 18.06
C SER A 83 -10.94 25.48 16.85
N ILE A 84 -11.24 26.47 16.01
CA ILE A 84 -12.19 26.37 14.89
C ILE A 84 -11.54 26.24 13.50
N ASP A 85 -10.21 26.27 13.39
CA ASP A 85 -9.50 26.34 12.10
C ASP A 85 -8.36 25.29 12.00
N LEU A 86 -7.10 25.69 11.83
CA LEU A 86 -5.97 24.82 11.51
C LEU A 86 -5.79 23.64 12.48
N GLU A 87 -5.97 23.85 13.79
CA GLU A 87 -5.73 22.80 14.78
C GLU A 87 -6.69 21.62 14.65
N LYS A 88 -7.90 21.82 14.10
CA LYS A 88 -8.85 20.72 13.83
C LYS A 88 -8.32 19.76 12.76
N PHE A 89 -7.74 20.35 11.71
CA PHE A 89 -7.18 19.62 10.58
C PHE A 89 -5.88 18.92 10.99
N ASP A 90 -5.01 19.60 11.75
CA ASP A 90 -3.75 19.03 12.25
C ASP A 90 -3.96 17.81 13.16
N GLN A 91 -5.10 17.72 13.85
CA GLN A 91 -5.44 16.63 14.77
C GLN A 91 -6.28 15.51 14.13
N THR A 92 -6.62 15.63 12.85
CA THR A 92 -7.42 14.62 12.15
C THR A 92 -6.60 14.05 11.00
N PRO A 93 -6.19 12.77 11.07
CA PRO A 93 -5.44 12.12 10.00
C PRO A 93 -6.22 12.09 8.68
N TYR A 94 -5.53 12.24 7.55
CA TYR A 94 -6.16 12.15 6.23
C TYR A 94 -6.70 10.74 5.93
N PRO A 95 -7.75 10.60 5.11
CA PRO A 95 -8.26 9.29 4.73
C PRO A 95 -7.22 8.47 3.97
N VAL A 96 -7.36 7.15 4.02
CA VAL A 96 -6.59 6.19 3.23
C VAL A 96 -7.51 5.47 2.25
N TYR A 97 -6.96 4.97 1.15
CA TYR A 97 -7.72 4.29 0.11
C TYR A 97 -7.08 2.93 -0.16
N ILE A 98 -7.67 1.87 0.38
CA ILE A 98 -7.06 0.54 0.43
C ILE A 98 -8.07 -0.50 -0.05
N ASP A 99 -7.74 -1.24 -1.12
CA ASP A 99 -8.60 -2.30 -1.65
C ASP A 99 -7.85 -3.28 -2.56
N GLY A 100 -8.34 -4.50 -2.66
CA GLY A 100 -7.85 -5.50 -3.60
C GLY A 100 -6.48 -6.07 -3.27
N ASN A 101 -6.06 -6.14 -2.01
CA ASN A 101 -4.74 -6.64 -1.62
C ASN A 101 -4.77 -8.09 -1.11
N ALA A 102 -3.62 -8.78 -1.20
CA ALA A 102 -3.39 -10.10 -0.61
C ALA A 102 -2.42 -10.01 0.57
N TYR A 103 -2.68 -10.76 1.63
CA TYR A 103 -1.92 -10.75 2.89
C TYR A 103 -1.55 -12.16 3.30
N TYR A 104 -0.25 -12.43 3.36
CA TYR A 104 0.30 -13.75 3.62
C TYR A 104 1.22 -13.81 4.82
N ASN A 105 1.39 -15.03 5.34
CA ASN A 105 2.39 -15.39 6.35
C ASN A 105 2.29 -14.53 7.60
N GLY A 106 1.06 -14.19 8.02
CA GLY A 106 0.77 -13.34 9.17
C GLY A 106 0.82 -11.84 8.87
N SER A 107 0.85 -11.42 7.61
CA SER A 107 0.55 -10.04 7.24
C SER A 107 -0.92 -9.72 7.51
N GLN A 108 -1.23 -8.47 7.87
CA GLN A 108 -2.56 -8.07 8.34
C GLN A 108 -3.15 -6.95 7.47
N ALA A 109 -4.44 -7.10 7.14
CA ALA A 109 -5.19 -6.15 6.32
C ALA A 109 -5.69 -4.93 7.11
N TYR A 110 -6.09 -3.90 6.37
CA TYR A 110 -6.83 -2.77 6.91
C TYR A 110 -8.25 -3.21 7.25
N ALA A 111 -8.75 -2.85 8.43
CA ALA A 111 -10.03 -3.33 8.96
C ALA A 111 -11.24 -2.99 8.08
N ARG A 112 -11.15 -1.95 7.24
CA ARG A 112 -12.23 -1.49 6.35
C ARG A 112 -11.94 -1.76 4.87
N GLU A 113 -10.95 -2.59 4.57
CA GLU A 113 -10.72 -3.07 3.21
C GLU A 113 -11.82 -4.06 2.81
N ASN A 114 -12.50 -3.81 1.68
CA ASN A 114 -13.67 -4.59 1.29
C ASN A 114 -13.30 -5.86 0.53
N HIS A 115 -12.31 -5.76 -0.37
CA HIS A 115 -11.87 -6.87 -1.20
C HIS A 115 -10.43 -7.20 -0.83
N ASN A 116 -10.22 -8.30 -0.12
CA ASN A 116 -8.89 -8.81 0.16
C ASN A 116 -8.87 -10.32 0.22
N TYR A 117 -7.65 -10.85 0.29
CA TYR A 117 -7.42 -12.23 0.65
C TYR A 117 -6.37 -12.30 1.75
N ILE A 118 -6.65 -13.04 2.80
CA ILE A 118 -5.78 -13.19 3.96
C ILE A 118 -5.55 -14.67 4.21
N ASP A 119 -4.29 -15.10 4.19
CA ASP A 119 -3.87 -16.41 4.68
C ASP A 119 -2.67 -16.23 5.62
N GLU A 120 -2.98 -16.25 6.93
CA GLU A 120 -1.98 -16.07 7.98
C GLU A 120 -0.94 -17.18 8.04
N ASN A 121 -1.26 -18.38 7.54
CA ASN A 121 -0.43 -19.58 7.68
C ASN A 121 0.31 -19.96 6.40
N PHE A 122 -0.11 -19.43 5.26
CA PHE A 122 0.56 -19.67 3.99
C PHE A 122 1.79 -18.78 3.84
N ASN A 123 2.97 -19.41 3.73
CA ASN A 123 4.21 -18.73 3.38
C ASN A 123 4.48 -18.89 1.87
N PRO A 124 4.44 -17.81 1.08
CA PRO A 124 4.64 -17.87 -0.37
C PRO A 124 6.11 -18.10 -0.77
N ASN A 125 7.01 -18.31 0.18
CA ASN A 125 8.42 -18.66 -0.06
C ASN A 125 9.13 -17.70 -1.03
N ILE A 126 8.83 -16.40 -0.96
CA ILE A 126 9.36 -15.38 -1.88
C ILE A 126 10.88 -15.34 -1.83
N LYS A 127 11.51 -15.42 -3.00
CA LYS A 127 12.97 -15.27 -3.16
C LYS A 127 13.30 -14.45 -4.39
N ILE A 128 14.37 -13.66 -4.28
CA ILE A 128 15.08 -13.13 -5.43
C ILE A 128 16.30 -14.02 -5.66
N ILE A 129 16.44 -14.55 -6.88
CA ILE A 129 17.50 -15.48 -7.26
C ILE A 129 18.35 -14.80 -8.33
N GLU A 130 19.65 -14.66 -8.09
CA GLU A 130 20.61 -14.14 -9.06
C GLU A 130 21.36 -15.31 -9.72
N GLU A 131 21.24 -15.44 -11.05
CA GLU A 131 21.92 -16.46 -11.84
C GLU A 131 22.72 -15.79 -12.97
N GLY A 132 24.00 -15.51 -12.71
CA GLY A 132 24.85 -14.79 -13.64
C GLY A 132 24.40 -13.33 -13.78
N ASN A 133 23.99 -12.94 -14.99
CA ASN A 133 23.46 -11.59 -15.27
C ASN A 133 21.93 -11.51 -15.16
N ASP A 134 21.27 -12.63 -14.83
CA ASP A 134 19.83 -12.72 -14.79
C ASP A 134 19.33 -12.70 -13.34
N VAL A 135 18.22 -11.99 -13.10
CA VAL A 135 17.52 -11.94 -11.81
C VAL A 135 16.15 -12.61 -11.96
N TYR A 136 15.76 -13.42 -11.00
CA TYR A 136 14.47 -14.12 -10.98
C TYR A 136 13.73 -13.84 -9.68
N LEU A 137 12.40 -13.73 -9.78
CA LEU A 137 11.47 -13.85 -8.66
C LEU A 137 10.97 -15.30 -8.58
N GLU A 138 11.15 -15.94 -7.43
CA GLU A 138 10.43 -17.16 -7.07
C GLU A 138 9.33 -16.82 -6.07
N ILE A 139 8.11 -17.31 -6.30
CA ILE A 139 6.95 -17.12 -5.42
C ILE A 139 5.96 -18.27 -5.59
N GLU A 140 5.40 -18.74 -4.49
CA GLU A 140 4.31 -19.71 -4.45
C GLU A 140 2.98 -19.00 -4.16
N LEU A 141 1.93 -19.33 -4.93
CA LEU A 141 0.59 -18.75 -4.76
C LEU A 141 -0.46 -19.85 -4.59
N ASP A 142 -1.41 -19.66 -3.68
CA ASP A 142 -2.58 -20.52 -3.60
C ASP A 142 -3.68 -20.09 -4.59
N GLU A 143 -4.71 -20.91 -4.78
CA GLU A 143 -5.77 -20.66 -5.77
C GLU A 143 -6.69 -19.48 -5.43
N LYS A 144 -6.86 -19.12 -4.16
CA LYS A 144 -7.86 -18.11 -3.76
C LYS A 144 -7.40 -16.68 -4.06
N VAL A 145 -6.10 -16.46 -4.24
CA VAL A 145 -5.56 -15.15 -4.59
C VAL A 145 -6.05 -14.66 -5.97
N PHE A 146 -6.47 -15.60 -6.83
CA PHE A 146 -6.99 -15.30 -8.16
C PHE A 146 -8.47 -14.84 -8.13
N ASP A 147 -9.16 -14.97 -7.00
CA ASP A 147 -10.56 -14.60 -6.83
C ASP A 147 -10.76 -13.17 -6.30
N ILE A 148 -9.68 -12.46 -5.94
CA ILE A 148 -9.74 -11.09 -5.41
C ILE A 148 -10.33 -10.15 -6.45
N ASP A 149 -11.31 -9.32 -6.07
CA ASP A 149 -11.92 -8.32 -6.95
C ASP A 149 -11.03 -7.07 -7.09
N THR A 150 -9.94 -7.24 -7.82
CA THR A 150 -9.01 -6.16 -8.16
C THR A 150 -9.53 -5.28 -9.28
N LYS A 151 -8.94 -4.08 -9.41
CA LYS A 151 -9.32 -3.10 -10.44
C LYS A 151 -8.11 -2.56 -11.16
N THR A 152 -8.23 -2.36 -12.47
CA THR A 152 -7.23 -1.58 -13.22
C THR A 152 -7.25 -0.14 -12.72
N LEU A 153 -6.09 0.35 -12.26
CA LEU A 153 -5.97 1.71 -11.78
C LEU A 153 -5.80 2.71 -12.93
N CYS A 154 -6.19 3.95 -12.69
CA CYS A 154 -6.04 5.09 -13.58
C CYS A 154 -6.06 6.40 -12.79
N THR A 155 -5.71 7.51 -13.43
CA THR A 155 -5.77 8.86 -12.84
C THR A 155 -7.10 9.13 -12.14
N LYS A 156 -8.22 8.79 -12.79
CA LYS A 156 -9.56 9.05 -12.25
C LYS A 156 -9.85 8.25 -10.98
N CYS A 157 -9.44 6.99 -10.92
CA CYS A 157 -9.75 6.15 -9.75
C CYS A 157 -8.84 6.45 -8.56
N LEU A 158 -7.61 6.94 -8.79
CA LEU A 158 -6.73 7.42 -7.72
C LEU A 158 -7.17 8.78 -7.18
N GLY A 159 -7.89 9.58 -7.98
CA GLY A 159 -8.36 10.89 -7.57
C GLY A 159 -7.20 11.87 -7.42
N LYS A 160 -7.20 12.65 -6.34
CA LYS A 160 -6.22 13.70 -6.06
C LYS A 160 -5.72 13.65 -4.62
N THR A 161 -4.49 14.07 -4.41
CA THR A 161 -3.94 14.30 -3.06
C THR A 161 -4.61 15.52 -2.42
N ILE A 162 -4.77 15.52 -1.10
CA ILE A 162 -5.52 16.55 -0.38
C ILE A 162 -4.73 17.86 -0.30
N LEU A 163 -3.51 17.82 0.21
CA LEU A 163 -2.75 19.05 0.48
C LEU A 163 -2.23 19.73 -0.79
N VAL A 164 -1.72 18.93 -1.73
CA VAL A 164 -1.15 19.45 -2.99
C VAL A 164 -2.26 19.73 -4.02
N ASP A 165 -3.45 19.17 -3.83
CA ASP A 165 -4.58 19.26 -4.76
C ASP A 165 -4.25 18.83 -6.21
N ALA A 166 -3.32 17.88 -6.36
CA ALA A 166 -2.87 17.35 -7.64
C ALA A 166 -3.39 15.94 -7.90
N ILE A 167 -3.63 15.65 -9.18
CA ILE A 167 -4.00 14.31 -9.68
C ILE A 167 -2.74 13.46 -9.93
N PHE A 168 -2.96 12.16 -10.11
CA PHE A 168 -1.92 11.22 -10.55
C PHE A 168 -1.87 11.15 -12.07
N ASP A 169 -1.02 11.97 -12.69
CA ASP A 169 -0.84 12.05 -14.15
C ASP A 169 0.60 11.75 -14.57
N GLY A 170 0.81 11.61 -15.89
CA GLY A 170 2.13 11.41 -16.47
C GLY A 170 2.94 12.71 -16.55
N PRO A 171 4.23 12.63 -16.93
CA PRO A 171 5.14 13.77 -16.92
C PRO A 171 4.71 14.96 -17.79
N ASN A 172 3.80 14.76 -18.75
CA ASN A 172 3.26 15.81 -19.61
C ASN A 172 1.78 16.11 -19.31
N GLY A 173 1.27 15.69 -18.15
CA GLY A 173 -0.12 15.88 -17.73
C GLY A 173 -1.12 14.92 -18.37
N GLU A 174 -0.66 13.87 -19.04
CA GLU A 174 -1.52 12.84 -19.61
C GLU A 174 -2.12 11.93 -18.52
N ASN A 175 -3.37 11.50 -18.72
CA ASN A 175 -3.98 10.53 -17.82
C ASN A 175 -3.26 9.18 -17.90
N LEU A 176 -2.99 8.60 -16.73
CA LEU A 176 -2.40 7.29 -16.56
C LEU A 176 -3.47 6.19 -16.58
N ILE A 177 -3.11 5.05 -17.17
CA ILE A 177 -3.83 3.77 -17.04
C ILE A 177 -2.77 2.70 -16.76
N PHE A 178 -2.87 2.07 -15.59
CA PHE A 178 -1.94 1.03 -15.14
C PHE A 178 -2.28 -0.32 -15.77
N SER A 179 -2.19 -0.38 -17.10
CA SER A 179 -2.61 -1.52 -17.93
C SER A 179 -1.50 -2.53 -18.23
N LYS A 180 -0.29 -2.32 -17.71
CA LYS A 180 0.86 -3.21 -17.91
C LYS A 180 1.51 -3.61 -16.59
N ASP A 181 2.07 -4.81 -16.56
CA ASP A 181 2.87 -5.32 -15.45
C ASP A 181 4.34 -4.86 -15.56
N ILE A 182 5.20 -5.24 -14.60
CA ILE A 182 6.60 -4.80 -14.59
C ILE A 182 7.44 -5.34 -15.76
N LEU A 183 6.96 -6.37 -16.47
CA LEU A 183 7.60 -6.94 -17.66
C LEU A 183 6.98 -6.41 -18.96
N GLY A 184 6.01 -5.48 -18.85
CA GLY A 184 5.31 -4.89 -19.99
C GLY A 184 4.17 -5.74 -20.54
N ASN A 185 3.81 -6.85 -19.89
CA ASN A 185 2.64 -7.63 -20.29
C ASN A 185 1.37 -6.84 -20.01
N LYS A 186 0.36 -6.99 -20.87
CA LYS A 186 -0.96 -6.41 -20.65
C LYS A 186 -1.61 -7.06 -19.43
N ARG A 187 -2.16 -6.25 -18.53
CA ARG A 187 -2.99 -6.69 -17.40
C ARG A 187 -4.43 -6.99 -17.85
N ASN A 188 -5.09 -7.93 -17.17
CA ASN A 188 -6.52 -8.20 -17.39
C ASN A 188 -7.40 -7.09 -16.79
N ASP A 189 -8.69 -7.11 -17.13
CA ASP A 189 -9.67 -6.14 -16.61
C ASP A 189 -9.75 -6.19 -15.07
N LYS A 190 -9.66 -7.42 -14.52
CA LYS A 190 -9.37 -7.72 -13.11
C LYS A 190 -7.90 -8.13 -13.00
N PRO A 191 -6.97 -7.18 -12.79
CA PRO A 191 -5.54 -7.46 -12.81
C PRO A 191 -5.13 -8.36 -11.65
N LEU A 192 -4.19 -9.28 -11.85
CA LEU A 192 -3.68 -10.03 -10.71
C LEU A 192 -2.99 -9.10 -9.70
N VAL A 193 -3.15 -9.41 -8.41
CA VAL A 193 -2.41 -8.74 -7.35
C VAL A 193 -0.90 -8.87 -7.55
N GLY A 194 -0.17 -7.86 -7.08
CA GLY A 194 1.27 -7.79 -7.20
C GLY A 194 1.74 -7.27 -8.56
N PRO A 195 3.06 -7.36 -8.82
CA PRO A 195 3.69 -6.66 -9.93
C PRO A 195 3.59 -7.38 -11.27
N LEU A 196 3.13 -8.64 -11.31
CA LEU A 196 3.16 -9.53 -12.48
C LEU A 196 1.76 -10.09 -12.75
N GLU A 197 1.34 -10.08 -14.01
CA GLU A 197 -0.02 -10.52 -14.37
C GLU A 197 -0.13 -12.04 -14.54
N ASN A 198 0.86 -12.66 -15.17
CA ASN A 198 0.78 -14.04 -15.66
C ASN A 198 1.28 -15.09 -14.65
N LEU A 199 1.07 -14.86 -13.35
CA LEU A 199 1.36 -15.87 -12.33
C LEU A 199 0.25 -16.92 -12.29
N LYS A 200 0.56 -18.11 -11.76
CA LYS A 200 -0.38 -19.23 -11.61
C LYS A 200 -0.33 -19.79 -10.20
N ALA A 201 -1.34 -20.57 -9.81
CA ALA A 201 -1.31 -21.32 -8.57
C ALA A 201 -0.10 -22.29 -8.53
N GLY A 202 0.45 -22.48 -7.34
CA GLY A 202 1.70 -23.18 -7.09
C GLY A 202 2.93 -22.30 -7.29
N ILE A 203 4.07 -22.94 -7.54
CA ILE A 203 5.38 -22.28 -7.63
C ILE A 203 5.56 -21.60 -9.00
N ASN A 204 5.94 -20.34 -8.95
CA ASN A 204 6.32 -19.50 -10.09
C ASN A 204 7.80 -19.13 -9.97
N LYS A 205 8.55 -19.24 -11.06
CA LYS A 205 9.91 -18.68 -11.19
C LYS A 205 9.93 -17.80 -12.45
N ILE A 206 10.01 -16.50 -12.26
CA ILE A 206 9.85 -15.49 -13.32
C ILE A 206 11.13 -14.68 -13.45
N LYS A 207 11.68 -14.59 -14.66
CA LYS A 207 12.82 -13.72 -14.96
C LYS A 207 12.40 -12.26 -14.91
N LEU A 208 13.13 -11.45 -14.16
CA LEU A 208 12.94 -10.01 -14.08
C LEU A 208 13.90 -9.34 -15.07
N ASN A 209 13.35 -8.56 -16.01
CA ASN A 209 14.16 -7.80 -16.97
C ASN A 209 14.52 -6.44 -16.36
N ILE A 210 15.35 -6.45 -15.32
CA ILE A 210 15.79 -5.25 -14.58
C ILE A 210 17.20 -4.84 -15.02
#